data_AF-A0A840I2L7-F1
#
_entry.id   AF-A0A840I2L7-F1
#
_cell.length_a   1.000
_cell.length_b   1.000
_cell.length_c   1.000
_cell.angle_alpha   90.00
_cell.angle_beta   90.00
_cell.angle_gamma   90.00
#
_symmetry.space_group_name_H-M   'P 1'
#
loop_
_entity.id
_entity.type
_entity.pdbx_description
1 polymer ?
#
loop_
_entity_poly.entity_id
_entity_poly.type
_entity_poly.pdbx_seq_one_letter_code
_entity_poly.pdbx_strand_id
1 'polypeptide(L)'
;MGVKAGICGAIGLAAIVGFASAGEAVVPTASAQEASSLLERTASDYVFLRTDIDYIGSSPVKDAKGMREAHNRLASFDPEALARGWVAYAALVAADTPSFAEAIEQRTNKPKKREAFLKELRDNPAVVRNMEGSEEAIAAIRAVAARDATKINALGDKFIDDAYQMQAFGWAKQKIPANGSQRVASALAYAKTRAHPSMAVSTRAQTKAGTFRPNLAGDATWTPMWSVDTTPPSEADRTGVLMTKALVLAARYATNDLTAEHLDLYADNKTSDKCLVNAKLNLDQCIAATRTPYEEAFCLGEHALNDVSYCVGWVANAGRIKE
;
A
#
# COMPACT_ATOMS: atom_id res chain seq x y z
N MET A 1 -69.87 -19.16 -14.71
CA MET A 1 -70.47 -19.78 -13.50
C MET A 1 -69.76 -21.12 -13.35
N GLY A 2 -68.68 -21.26 -12.57
CA GLY A 2 -68.60 -21.00 -11.14
C GLY A 2 -69.37 -22.10 -10.41
N VAL A 3 -68.75 -22.74 -9.40
CA VAL A 3 -69.25 -23.83 -8.50
C VAL A 3 -68.71 -25.22 -8.92
N LYS A 4 -68.00 -26.02 -8.10
CA LYS A 4 -67.69 -26.00 -6.66
C LYS A 4 -66.47 -26.89 -6.35
N ALA A 5 -65.81 -26.54 -5.26
CA ALA A 5 -64.72 -27.23 -4.58
C ALA A 5 -65.19 -28.37 -3.64
N GLY A 6 -64.22 -29.16 -3.14
CA GLY A 6 -64.30 -29.90 -1.87
C GLY A 6 -64.06 -31.41 -2.00
N ILE A 7 -62.81 -31.89 -2.00
CA ILE A 7 -62.02 -32.34 -0.83
C ILE A 7 -62.62 -33.58 -0.13
N CYS A 8 -61.90 -34.72 -0.20
CA CYS A 8 -61.64 -35.59 0.95
C CYS A 8 -60.66 -36.72 0.59
N GLY A 9 -59.69 -36.99 1.47
CA GLY A 9 -59.34 -38.37 1.79
C GLY A 9 -57.95 -38.89 1.42
N ALA A 10 -57.21 -39.20 2.48
CA ALA A 10 -56.40 -40.41 2.64
C ALA A 10 -54.98 -40.46 2.02
N ILE A 11 -54.05 -40.22 2.94
CA ILE A 11 -52.68 -40.71 3.06
C ILE A 11 -52.47 -42.09 2.39
N GLY A 12 -51.66 -42.12 1.35
CA GLY A 12 -51.01 -43.33 0.84
C GLY A 12 -49.49 -43.21 1.06
N LEU A 13 -48.92 -44.14 1.83
CA LEU A 13 -47.47 -44.34 1.91
C LEU A 13 -46.94 -44.75 0.53
N ALA A 14 -46.17 -43.87 -0.11
CA ALA A 14 -45.29 -44.24 -1.22
C ALA A 14 -43.84 -44.14 -0.73
N ALA A 15 -43.19 -45.29 -0.61
CA ALA A 15 -41.76 -45.38 -0.40
C ALA A 15 -41.04 -44.84 -1.64
N ILE A 16 -40.49 -43.62 -1.53
CA ILE A 16 -39.58 -43.09 -2.54
C ILE A 16 -38.16 -43.43 -2.06
N VAL A 17 -37.56 -44.43 -2.69
CA VAL A 17 -36.11 -44.66 -2.65
C VAL A 17 -35.48 -43.50 -3.44
N GLY A 18 -35.23 -42.39 -2.74
CA GLY A 18 -34.46 -41.27 -3.28
C GLY A 18 -32.98 -41.61 -3.23
N PHE A 19 -32.38 -41.86 -4.39
CA PHE A 19 -30.93 -41.90 -4.54
C PHE A 19 -30.36 -40.55 -4.09
N ALA A 20 -29.62 -40.55 -2.98
CA ALA A 20 -28.82 -39.41 -2.58
C ALA A 20 -27.67 -39.26 -3.58
N SER A 21 -27.82 -38.38 -4.56
CA SER A 21 -26.67 -37.82 -5.24
C SER A 21 -25.92 -36.98 -4.20
N ALA A 22 -24.70 -37.39 -3.88
CA ALA A 22 -23.78 -36.59 -3.08
C ALA A 22 -23.65 -35.21 -3.75
N GLY A 23 -24.32 -34.21 -3.19
CA GLY A 23 -24.08 -32.83 -3.59
C GLY A 23 -22.64 -32.51 -3.24
N GLU A 24 -21.84 -32.18 -4.24
CA GLU A 24 -20.54 -31.56 -4.03
C GLU A 24 -20.76 -30.36 -3.11
N ALA A 25 -20.23 -30.46 -1.89
CA ALA A 25 -20.17 -29.34 -0.99
C ALA A 25 -19.36 -28.25 -1.71
N VAL A 26 -20.03 -27.19 -2.13
CA VAL A 26 -19.38 -25.98 -2.62
C VAL A 26 -18.56 -25.45 -1.44
N VAL A 27 -17.26 -25.72 -1.47
CA VAL A 27 -16.31 -25.12 -0.53
C VAL A 27 -16.44 -23.60 -0.71
N PRO A 28 -16.76 -22.83 0.35
CA PRO A 28 -16.82 -21.39 0.21
C PRO A 28 -15.43 -20.90 -0.21
N THR A 29 -15.35 -20.25 -1.36
CA THR A 29 -14.15 -19.57 -1.81
C THR A 29 -13.75 -18.58 -0.72
N ALA A 30 -12.56 -18.77 -0.14
CA ALA A 30 -12.02 -17.87 0.87
C ALA A 30 -12.15 -16.42 0.38
N SER A 31 -12.56 -15.51 1.27
CA SER A 31 -12.70 -14.10 0.91
C SER A 31 -11.36 -13.53 0.43
N ALA A 32 -11.34 -12.53 -0.46
CA ALA A 32 -10.09 -11.91 -0.92
C ALA A 32 -9.20 -11.39 0.24
N GLN A 33 -9.83 -11.04 1.37
CA GLN A 33 -9.16 -10.67 2.62
C GLN A 33 -8.41 -11.86 3.27
N GLU A 34 -8.97 -13.07 3.21
CA GLU A 34 -8.34 -14.32 3.70
C GLU A 34 -7.23 -14.82 2.76
N ALA A 35 -7.24 -14.42 1.49
CA ALA A 35 -6.19 -14.75 0.51
C ALA A 35 -4.90 -13.93 0.70
N SER A 36 -5.01 -12.71 1.26
CA SER A 36 -3.86 -11.82 1.49
C SER A 36 -2.97 -12.29 2.65
N SER A 37 -1.66 -12.14 2.53
CA SER A 37 -0.75 -12.35 3.67
C SER A 37 -0.78 -11.15 4.64
N LEU A 38 -0.22 -11.32 5.86
CA LEU A 38 -0.04 -10.19 6.78
C LEU A 38 0.80 -9.06 6.15
N LEU A 39 1.85 -9.41 5.42
CA LEU A 39 2.72 -8.44 4.77
C LEU A 39 1.98 -7.65 3.68
N GLU A 40 1.16 -8.35 2.88
CA GLU A 40 0.36 -7.74 1.81
C GLU A 40 -0.69 -6.79 2.40
N ARG A 41 -1.38 -7.18 3.48
CA ARG A 41 -2.31 -6.28 4.17
C ARG A 41 -1.64 -5.01 4.65
N THR A 42 -0.46 -5.10 5.26
CA THR A 42 0.27 -3.91 5.71
C THR A 42 0.78 -3.06 4.55
N ALA A 43 1.35 -3.70 3.52
CA ALA A 43 1.82 -3.00 2.33
C ALA A 43 0.67 -2.29 1.57
N SER A 44 -0.57 -2.74 1.75
CA SER A 44 -1.74 -2.15 1.08
C SER A 44 -1.95 -0.68 1.45
N ASP A 45 -1.56 -0.23 2.65
CA ASP A 45 -1.64 1.20 3.03
C ASP A 45 -0.82 2.10 2.10
N TYR A 46 0.37 1.64 1.71
CA TYR A 46 1.22 2.34 0.75
C TYR A 46 0.67 2.27 -0.67
N VAL A 47 0.14 1.11 -1.06
CA VAL A 47 -0.47 0.94 -2.38
C VAL A 47 -1.76 1.77 -2.51
N PHE A 48 -2.53 1.98 -1.44
CA PHE A 48 -3.71 2.84 -1.46
C PHE A 48 -3.32 4.28 -1.76
N LEU A 49 -2.23 4.77 -1.14
CA LEU A 49 -1.69 6.09 -1.47
C LEU A 49 -1.36 6.19 -2.97
N ARG A 50 -0.69 5.17 -3.55
CA ARG A 50 -0.42 5.14 -4.99
C ARG A 50 -1.69 5.22 -5.83
N THR A 51 -2.73 4.47 -5.47
CA THR A 51 -4.02 4.50 -6.19
C THR A 51 -4.71 5.86 -6.10
N ASP A 52 -4.60 6.56 -4.96
CA ASP A 52 -5.12 7.91 -4.82
C ASP A 52 -4.34 8.91 -5.66
N ILE A 53 -3.01 8.77 -5.71
CA ILE A 53 -2.15 9.62 -6.51
C ILE A 53 -2.42 9.42 -8.00
N ASP A 54 -2.61 8.19 -8.47
CA ASP A 54 -3.01 7.92 -9.87
C ASP A 54 -4.39 8.48 -10.19
N TYR A 55 -5.36 8.30 -9.28
CA TYR A 55 -6.70 8.83 -9.44
C TYR A 55 -6.69 10.36 -9.56
N ILE A 56 -5.94 11.04 -8.69
CA ILE A 56 -5.83 12.49 -8.71
C ILE A 56 -5.01 13.01 -9.89
N GLY A 57 -3.89 12.35 -10.22
CA GLY A 57 -3.07 12.71 -11.37
C GLY A 57 -3.81 12.59 -12.71
N SER A 58 -4.78 11.67 -12.79
CA SER A 58 -5.63 11.50 -13.98
C SER A 58 -6.93 12.32 -13.95
N SER A 59 -7.24 13.02 -12.86
CA SER A 59 -8.49 13.78 -12.66
C SER A 59 -8.21 15.26 -12.49
N PRO A 60 -8.25 16.08 -13.56
CA PRO A 60 -8.00 17.51 -13.45
C PRO A 60 -9.00 18.20 -12.51
N VAL A 61 -8.50 19.02 -11.58
CA VAL A 61 -9.34 19.81 -10.69
C VAL A 61 -9.95 20.98 -11.47
N LYS A 62 -11.22 20.85 -11.85
CA LYS A 62 -11.95 21.84 -12.68
C LYS A 62 -12.93 22.70 -11.88
N ASP A 63 -13.24 22.31 -10.65
CA ASP A 63 -14.21 22.97 -9.79
C ASP A 63 -13.93 22.69 -8.30
N ALA A 64 -14.73 23.31 -7.43
CA ALA A 64 -14.61 23.16 -5.99
C ALA A 64 -14.91 21.73 -5.49
N LYS A 65 -15.70 20.94 -6.24
CA LYS A 65 -16.00 19.55 -5.89
C LYS A 65 -14.77 18.67 -6.14
N GLY A 66 -14.13 18.82 -7.30
CA GLY A 66 -12.87 18.16 -7.61
C GLY A 66 -11.77 18.51 -6.62
N MET A 67 -11.69 19.78 -6.21
CA MET A 67 -10.72 20.21 -5.18
C MET A 67 -10.99 19.52 -3.83
N ARG A 68 -12.26 19.42 -3.44
CA ARG A 68 -12.66 18.73 -2.19
C ARG A 68 -12.33 17.24 -2.24
N GLU A 69 -12.50 16.59 -3.39
CA GLU A 69 -12.13 15.18 -3.57
C GLU A 69 -10.61 14.98 -3.49
N ALA A 70 -9.83 15.83 -4.16
CA ALA A 70 -8.37 15.83 -4.06
C ALA A 70 -7.90 16.03 -2.61
N HIS A 71 -8.47 17.00 -1.90
CA HIS A 71 -8.20 17.22 -0.48
C HIS A 71 -8.49 15.97 0.36
N ASN A 72 -9.69 15.41 0.24
CA ASN A 72 -10.09 14.27 1.04
C ASN A 72 -9.17 13.06 0.82
N ARG A 73 -8.78 12.77 -0.42
CA ARG A 73 -7.90 11.64 -0.73
C ARG A 73 -6.48 11.89 -0.24
N LEU A 74 -5.86 13.00 -0.67
CA LEU A 74 -4.46 13.29 -0.39
C LEU A 74 -4.19 13.61 1.10
N ALA A 75 -5.18 14.08 1.85
CA ALA A 75 -5.04 14.35 3.28
C ALA A 75 -5.52 13.19 4.19
N SER A 76 -5.94 12.06 3.63
CA SER A 76 -6.50 10.94 4.41
C SER A 76 -5.50 9.89 4.90
N PHE A 77 -4.22 10.01 4.53
CA PHE A 77 -3.22 9.04 4.96
C PHE A 77 -2.98 9.12 6.48
N ASP A 78 -2.82 7.95 7.09
CA ASP A 78 -2.28 7.81 8.44
C ASP A 78 -0.75 7.70 8.37
N PRO A 79 0.03 8.59 9.01
CA PRO A 79 1.48 8.61 8.87
C PRO A 79 2.17 7.32 9.31
N GLU A 80 1.71 6.70 10.40
CA GLU A 80 2.32 5.50 10.97
C GLU A 80 2.01 4.29 10.09
N ALA A 81 0.75 4.11 9.70
CA ALA A 81 0.32 3.05 8.79
C ALA A 81 1.03 3.18 7.43
N LEU A 82 1.16 4.40 6.91
CA LEU A 82 1.88 4.64 5.66
C LEU A 82 3.38 4.31 5.78
N ALA A 83 4.03 4.70 6.88
CA ALA A 83 5.44 4.37 7.14
C ALA A 83 5.64 2.84 7.19
N ARG A 84 4.79 2.13 7.93
CA ARG A 84 4.82 0.65 8.04
C ARG A 84 4.53 -0.02 6.70
N GLY A 85 3.53 0.48 5.97
CA GLY A 85 3.14 0.00 4.66
C GLY A 85 4.25 0.15 3.63
N TRP A 86 4.99 1.25 3.68
CA TRP A 86 6.16 1.45 2.83
C TRP A 86 7.25 0.40 3.09
N VAL A 87 7.55 0.07 4.36
CA VAL A 87 8.52 -0.99 4.69
C VAL A 87 8.03 -2.37 4.26
N ALA A 88 6.73 -2.65 4.47
CA ALA A 88 6.12 -3.90 4.04
C ALA A 88 6.17 -4.06 2.51
N TYR A 89 5.91 -2.98 1.76
CA TYR A 89 6.04 -2.98 0.31
C TYR A 89 7.49 -3.18 -0.14
N ALA A 90 8.46 -2.52 0.51
CA ALA A 90 9.89 -2.75 0.26
C ALA A 90 10.29 -4.22 0.50
N ALA A 91 9.72 -4.87 1.51
CA ALA A 91 9.93 -6.30 1.76
C ALA A 91 9.34 -7.19 0.66
N LEU A 92 8.17 -6.84 0.10
CA LEU A 92 7.62 -7.54 -1.07
C LEU A 92 8.52 -7.38 -2.30
N VAL A 93 9.05 -6.18 -2.54
CA VAL A 93 10.02 -5.92 -3.62
C VAL A 93 11.29 -6.77 -3.45
N ALA A 94 11.83 -6.84 -2.24
CA ALA A 94 12.97 -7.71 -1.94
C ALA A 94 12.64 -9.19 -2.14
N ALA A 95 11.49 -9.66 -1.65
CA ALA A 95 11.05 -11.05 -1.83
C ALA A 95 10.83 -11.43 -3.31
N ASP A 96 10.56 -10.44 -4.17
CA ASP A 96 10.41 -10.66 -5.60
C ASP A 96 11.72 -10.58 -6.39
N THR A 97 12.81 -10.11 -5.76
CA THR A 97 14.12 -10.00 -6.39
C THR A 97 14.68 -11.40 -6.68
N PRO A 98 15.00 -11.76 -7.95
CA PRO A 98 15.29 -13.14 -8.33
C PRO A 98 16.42 -13.82 -7.54
N SER A 99 17.62 -13.21 -7.51
CA SER A 99 18.78 -13.80 -6.83
C SER A 99 18.55 -13.96 -5.32
N PHE A 100 17.86 -13.01 -4.69
CA PHE A 100 17.54 -13.08 -3.26
C PHE A 100 16.49 -14.16 -2.97
N ALA A 101 15.45 -14.26 -3.80
CA ALA A 101 14.42 -15.28 -3.70
C ALA A 101 15.01 -16.69 -3.87
N GLU A 102 15.92 -16.87 -4.84
CA GLU A 102 16.65 -18.11 -5.06
C GLU A 102 17.54 -18.46 -3.87
N ALA A 103 18.25 -17.48 -3.29
CA ALA A 103 19.06 -17.70 -2.10
C ALA A 103 18.21 -18.16 -0.90
N ILE A 104 17.03 -17.56 -0.68
CA ILE A 104 16.09 -18.01 0.36
C ILE A 104 15.64 -19.45 0.07
N GLU A 105 15.29 -19.76 -1.18
CA GLU A 105 14.85 -21.10 -1.59
C GLU A 105 15.93 -22.16 -1.34
N GLN A 106 17.18 -21.90 -1.72
CA GLN A 106 18.31 -22.83 -1.50
C GLN A 106 18.57 -23.13 -0.02
N ARG A 107 18.31 -22.14 0.85
CA ARG A 107 18.42 -22.25 2.31
C ARG A 107 17.21 -22.90 2.96
N THR A 108 16.11 -23.10 2.24
CA THR A 108 14.83 -23.56 2.82
C THR A 108 14.23 -24.78 2.10
N ASN A 109 14.85 -25.25 1.01
CA ASN A 109 14.38 -26.37 0.18
C ASN A 109 14.34 -27.76 0.86
N LYS A 110 14.70 -27.87 2.13
CA LYS A 110 14.55 -29.06 2.96
C LYS A 110 14.09 -28.65 4.36
N PRO A 111 13.24 -29.44 5.05
CA PRO A 111 12.75 -29.09 6.39
C PRO A 111 13.86 -28.71 7.38
N LYS A 112 14.93 -29.52 7.47
CA LYS A 112 16.09 -29.24 8.35
C LYS A 112 16.84 -27.95 8.00
N LYS A 113 16.98 -27.66 6.70
CA LYS A 113 17.63 -26.41 6.24
C LYS A 113 16.76 -25.19 6.58
N ARG A 114 15.46 -25.30 6.34
CA ARG A 114 14.49 -24.25 6.70
C ARG A 114 14.50 -23.96 8.19
N GLU A 115 14.46 -24.99 9.04
CA GLU A 115 14.54 -24.82 10.49
C GLU A 115 15.84 -24.13 10.91
N ALA A 116 16.98 -24.57 10.37
CA ALA A 116 18.28 -23.94 10.64
C ALA A 116 18.32 -22.47 10.20
N PHE A 117 17.78 -22.16 9.01
CA PHE A 117 17.71 -20.79 8.51
C PHE A 117 16.83 -19.89 9.38
N LEU A 118 15.65 -20.35 9.78
CA LEU A 118 14.78 -19.58 10.65
C LEU A 118 15.36 -19.38 12.05
N LYS A 119 16.07 -20.38 12.58
CA LYS A 119 16.79 -20.23 13.84
C LYS A 119 17.88 -19.17 13.71
N GLU A 120 18.68 -19.22 12.64
CA GLU A 120 19.72 -18.21 12.40
C GLU A 120 19.12 -16.81 12.19
N LEU A 121 18.02 -16.70 11.44
CA LEU A 121 17.34 -15.42 11.23
C LEU A 121 16.81 -14.81 12.54
N ARG A 122 16.39 -15.65 13.49
CA ARG A 122 15.98 -15.23 14.83
C ARG A 122 17.17 -14.76 15.66
N ASP A 123 18.25 -15.54 15.67
CA ASP A 123 19.42 -15.28 16.52
C ASP A 123 20.31 -14.16 15.97
N ASN A 124 20.35 -14.01 14.64
CA ASN A 124 21.13 -13.01 13.91
C ASN A 124 20.36 -12.50 12.68
N PRO A 125 19.45 -11.53 12.83
CA PRO A 125 18.69 -10.98 11.72
C PRO A 125 19.55 -10.38 10.61
N ALA A 126 20.78 -9.93 10.92
CA ALA A 126 21.69 -9.36 9.93
C ALA A 126 22.22 -10.38 8.92
N VAL A 127 22.01 -11.69 9.13
CA VAL A 127 22.38 -12.74 8.17
C VAL A 127 21.84 -12.46 6.77
N VAL A 128 20.64 -11.85 6.66
CA VAL A 128 20.01 -11.53 5.38
C VAL A 128 20.78 -10.50 4.57
N ARG A 129 21.72 -9.76 5.16
CA ARG A 129 22.57 -8.81 4.42
C ARG A 129 23.68 -9.49 3.64
N ASN A 130 24.08 -10.69 4.08
CA ASN A 130 25.19 -11.45 3.51
C ASN A 130 24.72 -12.57 2.57
N MET A 131 23.43 -12.66 2.30
CA MET A 131 22.88 -13.62 1.36
C MET A 131 23.18 -13.19 -0.07
N GLU A 132 23.32 -14.16 -0.97
CA GLU A 132 23.31 -13.88 -2.41
C GLU A 132 22.00 -13.15 -2.78
N GLY A 133 22.08 -12.16 -3.66
CA GLY A 133 20.93 -11.34 -4.05
C GLY A 133 20.59 -10.16 -3.13
N SER A 134 21.23 -10.04 -1.96
CA SER A 134 20.86 -9.01 -0.97
C SER A 134 21.10 -7.59 -1.46
N GLU A 135 22.21 -7.38 -2.17
CA GLU A 135 22.54 -6.07 -2.72
C GLU A 135 21.64 -5.72 -3.91
N GLU A 136 21.28 -6.69 -4.76
CA GLU A 136 20.28 -6.47 -5.81
C GLU A 136 18.89 -6.16 -5.23
N ALA A 137 18.50 -6.81 -4.14
CA ALA A 137 17.22 -6.56 -3.48
C ALA A 137 17.17 -5.15 -2.88
N ILE A 138 18.28 -4.69 -2.28
CA ILE A 138 18.39 -3.31 -1.78
C ILE A 138 18.39 -2.30 -2.92
N ALA A 139 19.11 -2.59 -4.01
CA ALA A 139 19.10 -1.75 -5.19
C ALA A 139 17.68 -1.65 -5.78
N ALA A 140 16.92 -2.76 -5.79
CA ALA A 140 15.52 -2.78 -6.22
C ALA A 140 14.62 -1.93 -5.31
N ILE A 141 14.76 -2.02 -3.99
CA ILE A 141 14.04 -1.16 -3.03
C ILE A 141 14.33 0.32 -3.30
N ARG A 142 15.61 0.69 -3.48
CA ARG A 142 16.00 2.08 -3.77
C ARG A 142 15.45 2.55 -5.11
N ALA A 143 15.47 1.71 -6.13
CA ALA A 143 14.94 2.05 -7.45
C ALA A 143 13.42 2.31 -7.40
N VAL A 144 12.68 1.53 -6.62
CA VAL A 144 11.25 1.78 -6.37
C VAL A 144 11.05 3.10 -5.64
N ALA A 145 11.78 3.32 -4.54
CA ALA A 145 11.68 4.56 -3.77
C ALA A 145 11.96 5.80 -4.63
N ALA A 146 12.95 5.73 -5.53
CA ALA A 146 13.26 6.82 -6.45
C ALA A 146 12.18 7.09 -7.49
N ARG A 147 11.65 6.06 -8.14
CA ARG A 147 10.55 6.18 -9.12
C ARG A 147 9.32 6.80 -8.48
N ASP A 148 8.92 6.25 -7.34
CA ASP A 148 7.74 6.68 -6.62
C ASP A 148 7.87 8.13 -6.16
N ALA A 149 8.98 8.47 -5.50
CA ALA A 149 9.22 9.82 -5.04
C ALA A 149 9.24 10.83 -6.20
N THR A 150 9.84 10.46 -7.34
CA THR A 150 9.84 11.30 -8.55
C THR A 150 8.43 11.57 -9.06
N LYS A 151 7.59 10.52 -9.16
CA LYS A 151 6.20 10.65 -9.61
C LYS A 151 5.35 11.51 -8.66
N ILE A 152 5.49 11.28 -7.36
CA ILE A 152 4.74 12.02 -6.33
C ILE A 152 5.15 13.49 -6.33
N ASN A 153 6.45 13.78 -6.42
CA ASN A 153 6.96 15.15 -6.49
C ASN A 153 6.48 15.87 -7.74
N ALA A 154 6.52 15.22 -8.91
CA ALA A 154 6.02 15.80 -10.15
C ALA A 154 4.54 16.20 -10.07
N LEU A 155 3.70 15.39 -9.40
CA LEU A 155 2.31 15.76 -9.15
C LEU A 155 2.20 16.91 -8.15
N GLY A 156 3.05 16.96 -7.12
CA GLY A 156 3.10 18.04 -6.15
C GLY A 156 3.42 19.38 -6.79
N ASP A 157 4.46 19.42 -7.62
CA ASP A 157 4.85 20.61 -8.38
C ASP A 157 3.74 21.04 -9.33
N LYS A 158 3.08 20.09 -10.00
CA LYS A 158 1.91 20.37 -10.83
C LYS A 158 0.77 21.00 -10.02
N PHE A 159 0.49 20.54 -8.80
CA PHE A 159 -0.54 21.11 -7.93
C PHE A 159 -0.21 22.55 -7.50
N ILE A 160 1.07 22.84 -7.26
CA ILE A 160 1.55 24.18 -6.96
C ILE A 160 1.37 25.09 -8.18
N ASP A 161 1.76 24.64 -9.38
CA ASP A 161 1.55 25.39 -10.62
C ASP A 161 0.06 25.64 -10.91
N ASP A 162 -0.76 24.59 -10.79
CA ASP A 162 -2.21 24.66 -10.94
C ASP A 162 -2.81 25.66 -9.94
N ALA A 163 -2.33 25.71 -8.70
CA ALA A 163 -2.79 26.68 -7.70
C ALA A 163 -2.60 28.13 -8.16
N TYR A 164 -1.47 28.46 -8.82
CA TYR A 164 -1.27 29.79 -9.40
C TYR A 164 -2.22 30.04 -10.58
N GLN A 165 -2.38 29.07 -11.48
CA GLN A 165 -3.30 29.20 -12.63
C GLN A 165 -4.76 29.32 -12.19
N MET A 166 -5.14 28.63 -11.11
CA MET A 166 -6.48 28.64 -10.55
C MET A 166 -6.95 30.04 -10.14
N GLN A 167 -6.03 30.95 -9.79
CA GLN A 167 -6.36 32.33 -9.42
C GLN A 167 -7.09 33.11 -10.54
N ALA A 168 -6.98 32.66 -11.80
CA ALA A 168 -7.73 33.22 -12.92
C ALA A 168 -9.24 32.89 -12.86
N PHE A 169 -9.65 31.81 -12.20
CA PHE A 169 -11.03 31.32 -12.22
C PHE A 169 -11.84 31.79 -11.01
N GLY A 170 -13.10 32.16 -11.26
CA GLY A 170 -14.00 32.67 -10.22
C GLY A 170 -14.24 31.66 -9.10
N TRP A 171 -14.50 30.39 -9.43
CA TRP A 171 -14.77 29.33 -8.46
C TRP A 171 -13.61 29.10 -7.49
N ALA A 172 -12.37 29.23 -7.97
CA ALA A 172 -11.19 28.93 -7.17
C ALA A 172 -10.81 30.06 -6.20
N LYS A 173 -11.31 31.28 -6.45
CA LYS A 173 -11.16 32.43 -5.54
C LYS A 173 -12.29 32.55 -4.52
N GLN A 174 -13.36 31.77 -4.68
CA GLN A 174 -14.46 31.81 -3.74
C GLN A 174 -14.00 31.33 -2.36
N LYS A 175 -14.47 32.02 -1.34
CA LYS A 175 -14.25 31.59 0.05
C LYS A 175 -14.87 30.21 0.25
N ILE A 176 -14.09 29.27 0.77
CA ILE A 176 -14.60 27.96 1.13
C ILE A 176 -15.56 28.12 2.32
N PRO A 177 -16.82 27.64 2.24
CA PRO A 177 -17.79 27.83 3.32
C PRO A 177 -17.38 27.16 4.64
N ALA A 178 -16.83 25.94 4.55
CA ALA A 178 -16.26 25.24 5.70
C ALA A 178 -14.95 25.90 6.14
N ASN A 179 -14.76 26.10 7.44
CA ASN A 179 -13.50 26.63 7.96
C ASN A 179 -12.38 25.58 7.88
N GLY A 180 -11.12 26.01 8.07
CA GLY A 180 -9.96 25.14 7.89
C GLY A 180 -9.93 23.92 8.80
N SER A 181 -10.27 24.09 10.09
CA SER A 181 -10.32 22.97 11.03
C SER A 181 -11.41 21.95 10.70
N GLN A 182 -12.56 22.38 10.19
CA GLN A 182 -13.59 21.48 9.65
C GLN A 182 -13.07 20.67 8.45
N ARG A 183 -12.26 21.27 7.57
CA ARG A 183 -11.67 20.56 6.42
C ARG A 183 -10.63 19.53 6.83
N VAL A 184 -9.78 19.85 7.82
CA VAL A 184 -8.85 18.87 8.42
C VAL A 184 -9.64 17.70 9.02
N ALA A 185 -10.67 17.99 9.82
CA ALA A 185 -11.55 16.96 10.39
C ALA A 185 -12.27 16.13 9.32
N SER A 186 -12.65 16.74 8.18
CA SER A 186 -13.33 16.04 7.10
C SER A 186 -12.43 15.01 6.40
N ALA A 187 -11.13 15.28 6.25
CA ALA A 187 -10.19 14.30 5.69
C ALA A 187 -10.00 13.10 6.65
N LEU A 188 -9.92 13.34 7.95
CA LEU A 188 -9.86 12.28 8.97
C LEU A 188 -11.15 11.45 9.01
N ALA A 189 -12.31 12.10 8.87
CA ALA A 189 -13.59 11.41 8.79
C ALA A 189 -13.71 10.59 7.50
N TYR A 190 -13.23 11.14 6.38
CA TYR A 190 -13.15 10.44 5.10
C TYR A 190 -12.28 9.19 5.22
N ALA A 191 -11.09 9.29 5.81
CA ALA A 191 -10.20 8.13 6.05
C ALA A 191 -10.92 6.98 6.78
N LYS A 192 -11.72 7.30 7.82
CA LYS A 192 -12.45 6.30 8.62
C LYS A 192 -13.64 5.65 7.90
N THR A 193 -14.24 6.36 6.96
CA THR A 193 -15.51 5.95 6.32
C THR A 193 -15.33 5.45 4.90
N ARG A 194 -14.18 5.72 4.30
CA ARG A 194 -13.85 5.29 2.95
C ARG A 194 -13.74 3.77 2.90
N ALA A 195 -14.36 3.18 1.88
CA ALA A 195 -14.12 1.79 1.54
C ALA A 195 -12.68 1.65 0.99
N HIS A 196 -11.88 0.86 1.69
CA HIS A 196 -10.60 0.37 1.21
C HIS A 196 -10.86 -0.95 0.49
N PRO A 197 -10.82 -1.02 -0.86
CA PRO A 197 -10.99 -2.29 -1.55
C PRO A 197 -9.89 -3.24 -1.07
N SER A 198 -10.23 -4.51 -0.80
CA SER A 198 -9.21 -5.48 -0.42
C SER A 198 -8.18 -5.58 -1.55
N MET A 199 -6.93 -5.24 -1.25
CA MET A 199 -5.83 -5.37 -2.19
C MET A 199 -5.02 -6.60 -1.79
N ALA A 200 -5.22 -7.69 -2.52
CA ALA A 200 -4.38 -8.86 -2.45
C ALA A 200 -3.45 -8.85 -3.68
N VAL A 201 -2.24 -9.38 -3.51
CA VAL A 201 -1.34 -9.60 -4.65
C VAL A 201 -1.88 -10.79 -5.43
N SER A 202 -2.47 -10.52 -6.60
CA SER A 202 -3.22 -11.53 -7.37
C SER A 202 -2.32 -12.56 -8.05
N THR A 203 -1.04 -12.26 -8.17
CA THR A 203 -0.04 -13.01 -8.93
C THR A 203 0.88 -13.87 -8.07
N ARG A 204 0.65 -13.91 -6.75
CA ARG A 204 1.45 -14.67 -5.78
C ARG A 204 1.62 -16.13 -6.22
N ALA A 205 2.85 -16.61 -6.19
CA ALA A 205 3.20 -17.96 -6.57
C ALA A 205 3.96 -18.67 -5.45
N GLN A 206 3.85 -20.00 -5.41
CA GLN A 206 4.67 -20.86 -4.57
C GLN A 206 5.64 -21.66 -5.45
N THR A 207 6.92 -21.68 -5.10
CA THR A 207 7.90 -22.50 -5.81
C THR A 207 7.73 -23.98 -5.47
N LYS A 208 8.36 -24.86 -6.25
CA LYS A 208 8.38 -26.30 -5.97
C LYS A 208 9.02 -26.64 -4.62
N ALA A 209 9.97 -25.83 -4.15
CA ALA A 209 10.59 -26.01 -2.84
C ALA A 209 9.74 -25.43 -1.69
N GLY A 210 8.58 -24.85 -1.99
CA GLY A 210 7.61 -24.39 -1.02
C GLY A 210 7.77 -22.94 -0.56
N THR A 211 8.67 -22.15 -1.17
CA THR A 211 8.80 -20.71 -0.87
C THR A 211 7.78 -19.90 -1.65
N PHE A 212 7.33 -18.78 -1.08
CA PHE A 212 6.38 -17.87 -1.72
C PHE A 212 7.10 -16.69 -2.38
N ARG A 213 6.59 -16.29 -3.55
CA ARG A 213 7.00 -15.08 -4.26
C ARG A 213 5.76 -14.24 -4.59
N PRO A 214 5.82 -12.90 -4.43
CA PRO A 214 4.66 -12.07 -4.71
C PRO A 214 4.42 -11.89 -6.22
N ASN A 215 5.45 -11.96 -7.09
CA ASN A 215 5.34 -11.76 -8.53
C ASN A 215 4.70 -10.40 -8.88
N LEU A 216 5.22 -9.33 -8.29
CA LEU A 216 4.66 -7.98 -8.35
C LEU A 216 4.64 -7.42 -9.78
N ALA A 217 5.61 -7.80 -10.62
CA ALA A 217 5.67 -7.34 -12.01
C ALA A 217 4.45 -7.77 -12.86
N GLY A 218 3.78 -8.86 -12.48
CA GLY A 218 2.56 -9.32 -13.13
C GLY A 218 1.28 -8.64 -12.64
N ASP A 219 1.36 -7.80 -11.60
CA ASP A 219 0.20 -7.16 -10.98
C ASP A 219 0.25 -5.64 -11.20
N ALA A 220 -0.72 -5.12 -11.95
CA ALA A 220 -0.76 -3.71 -12.33
C ALA A 220 -0.88 -2.75 -11.12
N THR A 221 -1.48 -3.21 -10.01
CA THR A 221 -1.67 -2.38 -8.82
C THR A 221 -0.42 -2.37 -7.94
N TRP A 222 0.29 -3.50 -7.91
CA TRP A 222 1.42 -3.74 -7.02
C TRP A 222 2.79 -3.60 -7.68
N THR A 223 2.83 -3.36 -8.99
CA THR A 223 4.08 -3.34 -9.76
C THR A 223 5.14 -2.38 -9.19
N PRO A 224 6.43 -2.80 -9.14
CA PRO A 224 7.54 -1.92 -8.82
C PRO A 224 7.78 -0.85 -9.90
N MET A 225 7.18 -1.02 -11.08
CA MET A 225 7.27 -0.10 -12.23
C MET A 225 6.08 0.86 -12.27
N TRP A 226 5.77 1.50 -11.14
CA TRP A 226 4.65 2.44 -11.01
C TRP A 226 4.84 3.72 -11.84
N SER A 227 6.10 4.07 -12.14
CA SER A 227 6.50 5.15 -13.02
C SER A 227 7.69 4.74 -13.88
N VAL A 228 7.78 5.31 -15.09
CA VAL A 228 9.01 5.30 -15.90
C VAL A 228 9.95 6.43 -15.53
N ASP A 229 9.41 7.53 -14.98
CA ASP A 229 10.18 8.67 -14.51
C ASP A 229 10.87 8.33 -13.19
N THR A 230 12.17 8.59 -13.14
CA THR A 230 12.99 8.36 -11.96
C THR A 230 14.21 9.26 -11.99
N THR A 231 14.59 9.79 -10.83
CA THR A 231 15.97 10.23 -10.61
C THR A 231 16.86 8.99 -10.40
N PRO A 232 18.15 9.02 -10.77
CA PRO A 232 19.07 7.93 -10.44
C PRO A 232 19.12 7.73 -8.91
N PRO A 233 18.78 6.53 -8.39
CA PRO A 233 18.81 6.30 -6.96
C PRO A 233 20.25 6.34 -6.46
N SER A 234 20.47 7.00 -5.32
CA SER A 234 21.74 6.96 -4.59
C SER A 234 21.51 6.55 -3.14
N GLU A 235 22.51 5.96 -2.51
CA GLU A 235 22.39 5.56 -1.11
C GLU A 235 22.32 6.78 -0.20
N ALA A 236 21.27 6.83 0.63
CA ALA A 236 21.20 7.77 1.73
C ALA A 236 21.88 7.21 2.99
N ASP A 237 22.33 8.14 3.85
CA ASP A 237 22.91 7.81 5.13
C ASP A 237 21.94 7.03 6.02
N ARG A 238 22.49 6.11 6.82
CA ARG A 238 21.78 5.39 7.89
C ARG A 238 20.58 4.53 7.41
N THR A 239 20.58 4.11 6.14
CA THR A 239 19.55 3.21 5.58
C THR A 239 19.73 1.73 5.97
N GLY A 240 20.93 1.33 6.43
CA GLY A 240 21.27 -0.08 6.64
C GLY A 240 20.36 -0.86 7.60
N VAL A 241 19.89 -0.23 8.68
CA VAL A 241 18.95 -0.87 9.64
C VAL A 241 17.62 -1.16 8.94
N LEU A 242 17.09 -0.18 8.21
CA LEU A 242 15.84 -0.32 7.48
C LEU A 242 15.92 -1.40 6.40
N MET A 243 17.00 -1.42 5.63
CA MET A 243 17.21 -2.44 4.60
C MET A 243 17.27 -3.84 5.23
N THR A 244 17.96 -3.98 6.36
CA THR A 244 17.96 -5.24 7.11
C THR A 244 16.55 -5.66 7.52
N LYS A 245 15.76 -4.73 8.06
CA LYS A 245 14.37 -5.00 8.45
C LYS A 245 13.50 -5.46 7.27
N ALA A 246 13.59 -4.77 6.13
CA ALA A 246 12.85 -5.14 4.91
C ALA A 246 13.25 -6.53 4.40
N LEU A 247 14.55 -6.85 4.36
CA LEU A 247 15.04 -8.17 3.95
C LEU A 247 14.64 -9.29 4.93
N VAL A 248 14.57 -9.01 6.24
CA VAL A 248 14.05 -9.98 7.23
C VAL A 248 12.58 -10.27 6.98
N LEU A 249 11.75 -9.22 6.76
CA LEU A 249 10.34 -9.39 6.42
C LEU A 249 10.16 -10.17 5.11
N ALA A 250 11.00 -9.90 4.10
CA ALA A 250 11.01 -10.62 2.83
C ALA A 250 11.29 -12.11 3.03
N ALA A 251 12.31 -12.46 3.80
CA ALA A 251 12.64 -13.86 4.11
C ALA A 251 11.52 -14.57 4.89
N ARG A 252 10.89 -13.89 5.86
CA ARG A 252 9.76 -14.44 6.63
C ARG A 252 8.49 -14.60 5.79
N TYR A 253 8.22 -13.67 4.88
CA TYR A 253 7.15 -13.80 3.90
C TYR A 253 7.38 -14.99 2.98
N ALA A 254 8.57 -15.08 2.38
CA ALA A 254 8.92 -16.14 1.45
C ALA A 254 8.87 -17.54 2.09
N THR A 255 9.18 -17.64 3.38
CA THR A 255 9.12 -18.91 4.12
C THR A 255 7.76 -19.19 4.76
N ASN A 256 6.78 -18.29 4.64
CA ASN A 256 5.49 -18.35 5.33
C ASN A 256 5.64 -18.48 6.87
N ASP A 257 6.62 -17.77 7.44
CA ASP A 257 6.94 -17.72 8.88
C ASP A 257 6.61 -16.34 9.50
N LEU A 258 6.02 -15.44 8.72
CA LEU A 258 5.71 -14.10 9.19
C LEU A 258 4.54 -14.13 10.20
N THR A 259 4.73 -13.47 11.35
CA THR A 259 3.71 -13.29 12.40
C THR A 259 3.47 -11.80 12.62
N ALA A 260 2.43 -11.46 13.39
CA ALA A 260 2.17 -10.07 13.78
C ALA A 260 3.34 -9.47 14.59
N GLU A 261 3.93 -10.24 15.51
CA GLU A 261 5.08 -9.80 16.32
C GLU A 261 6.30 -9.46 15.44
N HIS A 262 6.57 -10.29 14.41
CA HIS A 262 7.62 -9.99 13.44
C HIS A 262 7.32 -8.69 12.68
N LEU A 263 6.08 -8.50 12.26
CA LEU A 263 5.66 -7.31 11.55
C LEU A 263 5.79 -6.05 12.42
N ASP A 264 5.38 -6.09 13.68
CA ASP A 264 5.50 -4.95 14.60
C ASP A 264 6.97 -4.58 14.84
N LEU A 265 7.86 -5.57 14.95
CA LEU A 265 9.29 -5.35 15.17
C LEU A 265 10.01 -4.79 13.93
N TYR A 266 9.72 -5.36 12.76
CA TYR A 266 10.49 -5.10 11.53
C TYR A 266 9.81 -4.12 10.56
N ALA A 267 8.49 -3.89 10.62
CA ALA A 267 7.86 -2.85 9.80
C ALA A 267 8.00 -1.45 10.42
N ASP A 268 8.32 -1.35 11.72
CA ASP A 268 8.59 -0.06 12.37
C ASP A 268 9.79 0.66 11.72
N ASN A 269 9.58 1.91 11.33
CA ASN A 269 10.61 2.79 10.80
C ASN A 269 10.43 4.21 11.32
N LYS A 270 11.06 4.49 12.46
CA LYS A 270 11.04 5.81 13.12
C LYS A 270 11.50 6.97 12.24
N THR A 271 12.33 6.74 11.23
CA THR A 271 12.78 7.81 10.33
C THR A 271 11.65 8.20 9.38
N SER A 272 11.05 7.24 8.69
CA SER A 272 9.90 7.50 7.81
C SER A 272 8.68 7.96 8.58
N ASP A 273 8.40 7.37 9.74
CA ASP A 273 7.29 7.75 10.62
C ASP A 273 7.38 9.24 11.01
N LYS A 274 8.51 9.66 11.61
CA LYS A 274 8.72 11.08 11.96
C LYS A 274 8.60 12.01 10.75
N CYS A 275 9.12 11.59 9.60
CA CYS A 275 9.02 12.37 8.39
C CYS A 275 7.55 12.56 7.97
N LEU A 276 6.78 11.49 7.89
CA LEU A 276 5.38 11.50 7.47
C LEU A 276 4.48 12.20 8.50
N VAL A 277 4.77 12.06 9.80
CA VAL A 277 4.09 12.81 10.87
C VAL A 277 4.30 14.31 10.69
N ASN A 278 5.52 14.75 10.38
CA ASN A 278 5.80 16.15 10.08
C ASN A 278 5.12 16.63 8.80
N ALA A 279 5.13 15.83 7.73
CA ALA A 279 4.41 16.14 6.49
C ALA A 279 2.91 16.33 6.75
N LYS A 280 2.29 15.43 7.52
CA LYS A 280 0.88 15.51 7.91
C LYS A 280 0.58 16.73 8.77
N LEU A 281 1.44 17.04 9.74
CA LEU A 281 1.30 18.22 10.59
C LEU A 281 1.37 19.51 9.78
N ASN A 282 2.35 19.64 8.88
CA ASN A 282 2.48 20.79 8.00
C ASN A 282 1.25 20.95 7.10
N LEU A 283 0.78 19.84 6.53
CA LEU A 283 -0.43 19.81 5.72
C LEU A 283 -1.63 20.34 6.50
N ASP A 284 -1.89 19.80 7.69
CA ASP A 284 -3.04 20.18 8.50
C ASP A 284 -2.98 21.65 8.92
N GLN A 285 -1.80 22.16 9.27
CA GLN A 285 -1.61 23.57 9.60
C GLN A 285 -1.82 24.48 8.38
N CYS A 286 -1.30 24.11 7.22
CA CYS A 286 -1.48 24.85 5.97
C CYS A 286 -2.98 24.89 5.61
N ILE A 287 -3.65 23.74 5.56
CA ILE A 287 -5.09 23.63 5.28
C ILE A 287 -5.91 24.45 6.28
N ALA A 288 -5.56 24.43 7.56
CA ALA A 288 -6.27 25.19 8.58
C ALA A 288 -6.23 26.71 8.31
N ALA A 289 -5.16 27.21 7.68
CA ALA A 289 -4.97 28.61 7.35
C ALA A 289 -5.60 29.03 6.01
N THR A 290 -5.86 28.09 5.09
CA THR A 290 -6.42 28.41 3.75
C THR A 290 -7.86 28.95 3.82
N ARG A 291 -8.23 29.79 2.86
CA ARG A 291 -9.55 30.38 2.70
C ARG A 291 -10.19 30.07 1.34
N THR A 292 -9.39 29.73 0.34
CA THR A 292 -9.81 29.54 -1.05
C THR A 292 -9.33 28.20 -1.62
N PRO A 293 -10.03 27.62 -2.62
CA PRO A 293 -9.60 26.38 -3.26
C PRO A 293 -8.19 26.41 -3.84
N TYR A 294 -7.71 27.54 -4.38
CA TYR A 294 -6.35 27.58 -4.92
C TYR A 294 -5.28 27.52 -3.81
N GLU A 295 -5.52 28.13 -2.65
CA GLU A 295 -4.63 27.98 -1.49
C GLU A 295 -4.62 26.53 -0.98
N GLU A 296 -5.79 25.86 -1.02
CA GLU A 296 -5.92 24.44 -0.70
C GLU A 296 -5.11 23.56 -1.67
N ALA A 297 -5.17 23.83 -2.98
CA ALA A 297 -4.34 23.16 -3.99
C ALA A 297 -2.84 23.31 -3.70
N PHE A 298 -2.39 24.52 -3.33
CA PHE A 298 -1.00 24.77 -2.95
C PHE A 298 -0.59 23.91 -1.74
N CYS A 299 -1.39 23.89 -0.67
CA CYS A 299 -1.10 23.10 0.52
C CYS A 299 -1.01 21.59 0.23
N LEU A 300 -1.88 21.07 -0.66
CA LEU A 300 -1.81 19.67 -1.07
C LEU A 300 -0.54 19.38 -1.89
N GLY A 301 -0.19 20.26 -2.83
CA GLY A 301 1.04 20.14 -3.61
C GLY A 301 2.29 20.13 -2.74
N GLU A 302 2.37 21.07 -1.79
CA GLU A 302 3.54 21.21 -0.91
C GLU A 302 3.63 20.08 0.13
N HIS A 303 2.56 19.82 0.88
CA HIS A 303 2.67 18.99 2.09
C HIS A 303 2.05 17.60 1.95
N ALA A 304 1.02 17.42 1.11
CA ALA A 304 0.44 16.10 0.88
C ALA A 304 1.20 15.31 -0.20
N LEU A 305 1.92 16.01 -1.08
CA LEU A 305 2.66 15.41 -2.19
C LEU A 305 4.16 15.63 -2.03
N ASN A 306 4.65 16.88 -2.04
CA ASN A 306 6.09 17.13 -2.04
C ASN A 306 6.79 16.69 -0.75
N ASP A 307 6.26 17.01 0.44
CA ASP A 307 6.80 16.48 1.70
C ASP A 307 6.72 14.94 1.77
N VAL A 308 5.63 14.34 1.30
CA VAL A 308 5.47 12.86 1.26
C VAL A 308 6.47 12.23 0.29
N SER A 309 6.72 12.85 -0.85
CA SER A 309 7.70 12.38 -1.85
C SER A 309 9.09 12.24 -1.23
N TYR A 310 9.51 13.22 -0.41
CA TYR A 310 10.75 13.17 0.33
C TYR A 310 10.76 12.01 1.34
N CYS A 311 9.67 11.85 2.09
CA CYS A 311 9.57 10.81 3.11
C CYS A 311 9.55 9.38 2.56
N VAL A 312 9.08 9.16 1.33
CA VAL A 312 9.10 7.82 0.68
C VAL A 312 10.38 7.61 -0.14
N GLY A 313 11.00 8.69 -0.62
CA GLY A 313 12.20 8.68 -1.45
C GLY A 313 13.53 8.73 -0.69
N TRP A 314 13.50 9.00 0.62
CA TRP A 314 14.70 9.28 1.41
C TRP A 314 15.78 8.20 1.28
N VAL A 315 15.42 6.91 1.22
CA VAL A 315 16.42 5.81 1.11
C VAL A 315 17.21 5.82 -0.19
N ALA A 316 16.73 6.56 -1.19
CA ALA A 316 17.30 6.70 -2.51
C ALA A 316 17.80 8.13 -2.80
N ASN A 317 17.82 9.03 -1.79
CA ASN A 317 17.98 10.48 -1.94
C ASN A 317 17.12 11.04 -3.09
N ALA A 318 15.85 10.63 -3.14
CA ALA A 318 14.92 11.01 -4.19
C ALA A 318 13.71 11.75 -3.63
N GLY A 319 12.92 12.35 -4.54
CA GLY A 319 11.83 13.27 -4.19
C GLY A 319 12.36 14.67 -3.92
N ARG A 320 11.53 15.51 -3.30
CA ARG A 320 11.92 16.89 -2.99
C ARG A 320 12.95 16.94 -1.87
N ILE A 321 14.22 17.09 -2.24
CA ILE A 321 15.29 17.33 -1.27
C ILE A 321 15.11 18.75 -0.73
N LYS A 322 14.84 18.89 0.57
CA LYS A 322 14.85 20.21 1.24
C LYS A 322 16.31 20.62 1.38
N GLU A 323 16.72 21.66 0.65
CA GLU A 323 18.00 22.34 0.85
C GLU A 323 18.11 22.95 2.25
#